data_AF-A0A849XV89-F1
#
_entry.id   AF-A0A849XV89-F1
#
_cell.length_a   1.000
_cell.length_b   1.000
_cell.length_c   1.000
_cell.angle_alpha   90.00
_cell.angle_beta   90.00
_cell.angle_gamma   90.00
#
_symmetry.space_group_name_H-M   'P 1'
#
loop_
_entity.id
_entity.type
_entity.pdbx_description
1 polymer ?
#
loop_
_entity_poly.entity_id
_entity_poly.type
_entity_poly.pdbx_seq_one_letter_code
_entity_poly.pdbx_strand_id
1 'polypeptide(L)'
;MLRISQLKLPVTHTEEDLKKKIVHTLMCRTEAVQSYEIIKQSLDARKKPELFYVYTVDVKADNEKQLLKMLTRKKRAGNVQLHEAMPYVFPAGGNEKLKSRPVVVGCGPAGLFCAYFLAEYGYQPVLLEQGAPVEERQKDVEEFWKTGVLKPDSNVQFGEGGAGTFSDGKLNTLIKDPVGRNRKVLEIFVENGAPKDILYVNKPHIGTDILRTVIRNMREKILVWGGEIHFHTQMTEVLFTENTRRIRGIVYEDLLKKEKEEIQTETLVLAPGHSARETFAMLFGKKVPMEAKSFAVGVRAEHPQELINHSQYGDAKASLPAAAYKLTAKLPDGRGVYSFCMCPGGYVVNASSEEGYLAVNGMSYHARDSHNANSAIVVTVTPDDFESDHPLAGIAFQRELEKAAYKAGKGKIPVQRYGDFYRSVTGKEKEKTEAEVWYQGHEPCMKGAYEETDLAGIFPAKISSALVDGMEDFNKKIRGFSHPLSILSGVESRTSSPVRIVRDNHSLESVIGGLYPCGEGAGYAGGITSAAADGIKIAEKIRQKYAPFL
;
A
#
# COMPACT_ATOMS: atom_id res chain seq x y z
N MET A 1 29.53 -14.93 -3.02
CA MET A 1 29.43 -13.82 -4.00
C MET A 1 30.15 -12.60 -3.45
N LEU A 2 30.61 -11.72 -4.33
CA LEU A 2 31.07 -10.38 -3.96
C LEU A 2 29.94 -9.38 -4.13
N ARG A 3 29.58 -8.66 -3.07
CA ARG A 3 28.67 -7.52 -3.14
C ARG A 3 29.45 -6.26 -3.43
N ILE A 4 29.09 -5.57 -4.51
CA ILE A 4 29.61 -4.25 -4.85
C ILE A 4 28.51 -3.22 -4.63
N SER A 5 28.75 -2.27 -3.74
CA SER A 5 27.84 -1.17 -3.44
C SER A 5 28.26 0.12 -4.17
N GLN A 6 27.32 1.07 -4.30
CA GLN A 6 27.60 2.42 -4.82
C GLN A 6 28.21 2.45 -6.23
N LEU A 7 27.83 1.50 -7.09
CA LEU A 7 28.21 1.53 -8.50
C LEU A 7 27.40 2.62 -9.21
N LYS A 8 28.04 3.76 -9.45
CA LYS A 8 27.41 4.94 -10.04
C LYS A 8 27.68 5.02 -11.55
N LEU A 9 26.63 5.09 -12.36
CA LEU A 9 26.69 5.28 -13.81
C LEU A 9 25.69 6.36 -14.27
N PRO A 10 25.98 7.14 -15.33
CA PRO A 10 25.02 8.07 -15.92
C PRO A 10 23.72 7.36 -16.32
N VAL A 11 22.57 8.04 -16.26
CA VAL A 11 21.27 7.41 -16.64
C VAL A 11 21.20 6.93 -18.08
N THR A 12 22.09 7.41 -18.96
CA THR A 12 22.21 7.02 -20.37
C THR A 12 23.11 5.80 -20.62
N HIS A 13 23.70 5.21 -19.57
CA HIS A 13 24.58 4.04 -19.71
C HIS A 13 23.84 2.82 -20.27
N THR A 14 24.59 1.93 -20.89
CA THR A 14 24.11 0.63 -21.38
C THR A 14 24.36 -0.49 -20.37
N GLU A 15 23.74 -1.65 -20.56
CA GLU A 15 24.05 -2.84 -19.75
C GLU A 15 25.52 -3.25 -19.85
N GLU A 16 26.13 -3.06 -21.02
CA GLU A 16 27.56 -3.32 -21.25
C GLU A 16 28.44 -2.40 -20.39
N ASP A 17 28.06 -1.13 -20.23
CA ASP A 17 28.77 -0.19 -19.37
C ASP A 17 28.73 -0.61 -17.90
N LEU A 18 27.61 -1.15 -17.43
CA LEU A 18 27.50 -1.70 -16.08
C LEU A 18 28.42 -2.92 -15.90
N LYS A 19 28.45 -3.85 -16.87
CA LYS A 19 29.37 -4.99 -16.87
C LYS A 19 30.83 -4.55 -16.84
N LYS A 20 31.21 -3.61 -17.70
CA LYS A 20 32.56 -3.01 -17.72
C LYS A 20 32.91 -2.36 -16.37
N LYS A 21 31.95 -1.66 -15.77
CA LYS A 21 32.12 -1.04 -14.45
C LYS A 21 32.34 -2.08 -13.34
N ILE A 22 31.63 -3.20 -13.37
CA ILE A 22 31.82 -4.32 -12.43
C ILE A 22 33.24 -4.88 -12.56
N VAL A 23 33.66 -5.25 -13.78
CA VAL A 23 35.00 -5.81 -14.05
C VAL A 23 36.10 -4.85 -13.62
N HIS A 24 35.96 -3.57 -13.96
CA HIS A 24 36.88 -2.52 -13.54
C HIS A 24 36.97 -2.38 -12.02
N THR A 25 35.84 -2.46 -11.33
CA THR A 25 35.76 -2.33 -9.86
C THR A 25 36.40 -3.53 -9.17
N LEU A 26 36.23 -4.74 -9.71
CA LEU A 26 36.85 -5.96 -9.20
C LEU A 26 38.32 -6.13 -9.60
N MET A 27 38.81 -5.31 -10.54
CA MET A 27 40.16 -5.40 -11.12
C MET A 27 40.48 -6.82 -11.64
N CYS A 28 39.48 -7.49 -12.21
CA CYS A 28 39.61 -8.83 -12.78
C CYS A 28 39.51 -8.79 -14.31
N ARG A 29 39.71 -9.93 -14.96
CA ARG A 29 39.38 -10.09 -16.38
C ARG A 29 37.87 -10.30 -16.53
N THR A 30 37.33 -10.02 -17.71
CA THR A 30 35.89 -10.15 -17.99
C THR A 30 35.42 -11.58 -17.75
N GLU A 31 36.24 -12.58 -18.14
CA GLU A 31 35.92 -14.00 -18.03
C GLU A 31 35.85 -14.50 -16.59
N ALA A 32 36.48 -13.77 -15.65
CA ALA A 32 36.43 -14.11 -14.23
C ALA A 32 35.07 -13.76 -13.61
N VAL A 33 34.21 -12.98 -14.27
CA VAL A 33 32.85 -12.68 -13.83
C VAL A 33 31.89 -13.65 -14.52
N GLN A 34 31.35 -14.59 -13.75
CA GLN A 34 30.44 -15.62 -14.26
C GLN A 34 29.01 -15.07 -14.44
N SER A 35 28.55 -14.31 -13.45
CA SER A 35 27.24 -13.65 -13.47
C SER A 35 27.18 -12.52 -12.44
N TYR A 36 26.16 -11.67 -12.56
CA TYR A 36 25.79 -10.74 -11.50
C TYR A 36 24.28 -10.63 -11.39
N GLU A 37 23.81 -10.28 -10.19
CA GLU A 37 22.43 -9.92 -9.88
C GLU A 37 22.38 -8.48 -9.40
N ILE A 38 21.42 -7.70 -9.89
CA ILE A 38 21.15 -6.38 -9.34
C ILE A 38 20.34 -6.55 -8.06
N ILE A 39 20.90 -6.11 -6.94
CA ILE A 39 20.25 -6.15 -5.62
C ILE A 39 19.50 -4.85 -5.35
N LYS A 40 20.03 -3.73 -5.86
CA LYS A 40 19.41 -2.42 -5.72
C LYS A 40 19.77 -1.52 -6.88
N GLN A 41 18.81 -0.75 -7.38
CA GLN A 41 18.98 0.35 -8.32
C GLN A 41 18.24 1.58 -7.79
N SER A 42 18.93 2.71 -7.69
CA SER A 42 18.38 3.98 -7.24
C SER A 42 18.75 5.10 -8.20
N LEU A 43 17.85 6.07 -8.40
CA LEU A 43 18.13 7.27 -9.18
C LEU A 43 18.64 8.39 -8.26
N ASP A 44 19.85 8.88 -8.51
CA ASP A 44 20.45 10.03 -7.85
C ASP A 44 20.24 11.29 -8.70
N ALA A 45 19.31 12.13 -8.27
CA ALA A 45 18.91 13.38 -8.94
C ALA A 45 19.33 14.65 -8.18
N ARG A 46 20.40 14.58 -7.37
CA ARG A 46 20.85 15.73 -6.57
C ARG A 46 21.67 16.75 -7.36
N LYS A 47 22.28 16.35 -8.47
CA LYS A 47 23.16 17.20 -9.32
C LYS A 47 22.53 17.49 -10.69
N LYS A 48 21.24 17.82 -10.71
CA LYS A 48 20.50 18.15 -11.94
C LYS A 48 21.27 19.16 -12.82
N PRO A 49 21.29 19.00 -14.16
CA PRO A 49 20.59 17.97 -14.94
C PRO A 49 21.35 16.63 -15.05
N GLU A 50 22.53 16.50 -14.44
CA GLU A 50 23.30 15.25 -14.45
C GLU A 50 22.71 14.23 -13.47
N LEU A 51 22.09 13.19 -14.02
CA LEU A 51 21.45 12.13 -13.25
C LEU A 51 22.25 10.84 -13.36
N PHE A 52 22.20 10.06 -12.29
CA PHE A 52 22.92 8.79 -12.22
C PHE A 52 22.06 7.69 -11.65
N TYR A 53 22.19 6.48 -12.21
CA TYR A 53 21.79 5.29 -11.51
C TYR A 53 22.91 4.83 -10.56
N VAL A 54 22.51 4.46 -9.35
CA VAL A 54 23.38 3.91 -8.32
C VAL A 54 22.94 2.48 -8.04
N TYR A 55 23.86 1.55 -8.28
CA TYR A 55 23.62 0.12 -8.17
C TYR A 55 24.27 -0.49 -6.92
N THR A 56 23.62 -1.52 -6.39
CA THR A 56 24.25 -2.57 -5.60
C THR A 56 24.08 -3.87 -6.35
N VAL A 57 25.17 -4.61 -6.57
CA VAL A 57 25.17 -5.87 -7.31
C VAL A 57 25.85 -6.97 -6.51
N ASP A 58 25.33 -8.18 -6.60
CA ASP A 58 26.03 -9.39 -6.16
C ASP A 58 26.65 -10.05 -7.38
N VAL A 59 27.94 -10.31 -7.32
CA VAL A 59 28.73 -10.81 -8.44
C VAL A 59 29.26 -12.19 -8.08
N LYS A 60 29.00 -13.17 -8.94
CA LYS A 60 29.64 -14.47 -8.90
C LYS A 60 30.90 -14.42 -9.75
N ALA A 61 32.06 -14.60 -9.11
CA ALA A 61 33.34 -14.49 -9.78
C ALA A 61 34.30 -15.61 -9.37
N ASP A 62 35.33 -15.86 -10.19
CA ASP A 62 36.38 -16.82 -9.85
C ASP A 62 37.20 -16.34 -8.65
N ASN A 63 37.48 -17.25 -7.71
CA ASN A 63 38.34 -16.98 -6.55
C ASN A 63 37.96 -15.73 -5.75
N GLU A 64 36.66 -15.51 -5.49
CA GLU A 64 36.09 -14.32 -4.82
C GLU A 64 36.87 -13.86 -3.57
N LYS A 65 37.27 -14.80 -2.71
CA LYS A 65 38.06 -14.51 -1.50
C LYS A 65 39.43 -13.93 -1.82
N GLN A 66 40.09 -14.44 -2.88
CA GLN A 66 41.39 -13.93 -3.33
C GLN A 66 41.25 -12.56 -3.98
N LEU A 67 40.21 -12.35 -4.80
CA LEU A 67 39.89 -11.04 -5.37
C LEU A 67 39.68 -9.99 -4.29
N LEU A 68 38.87 -10.29 -3.26
CA LEU A 68 38.67 -9.37 -2.15
C LEU A 68 39.98 -9.09 -1.40
N LYS A 69 40.78 -10.12 -1.10
CA LYS A 69 42.08 -9.95 -0.45
C LYS A 69 43.03 -9.05 -1.25
N MET A 70 43.04 -9.20 -2.59
CA MET A 70 43.80 -8.32 -3.49
C MET A 70 43.29 -6.87 -3.42
N LEU A 71 41.98 -6.65 -3.51
CA LEU A 71 41.38 -5.32 -3.44
C LEU A 71 41.67 -4.64 -2.11
N THR A 72 41.61 -5.37 -0.99
CA THR A 72 41.94 -4.86 0.35
C THR A 72 43.40 -4.43 0.42
N ARG A 73 44.34 -5.25 -0.08
CA ARG A 73 45.77 -4.90 -0.16
C ARG A 73 46.01 -3.63 -0.99
N LYS A 74 45.23 -3.44 -2.06
CA LYS A 74 45.30 -2.25 -2.94
C LYS A 74 44.51 -1.04 -2.40
N LYS A 75 43.91 -1.12 -1.20
CA LYS A 75 43.03 -0.08 -0.62
C LYS A 75 41.86 0.29 -1.55
N ARG A 76 41.33 -0.69 -2.30
CA ARG A 76 40.21 -0.55 -3.25
C ARG A 76 38.96 -1.36 -2.89
N ALA A 77 38.96 -2.04 -1.75
CA ALA A 77 37.80 -2.81 -1.28
C ALA A 77 36.70 -1.96 -0.59
N GLY A 78 36.80 -0.63 -0.60
CA GLY A 78 35.92 0.24 0.21
C GLY A 78 34.42 0.07 -0.05
N ASN A 79 34.03 -0.43 -1.23
CA ASN A 79 32.66 -0.74 -1.60
C ASN A 79 32.43 -2.20 -2.01
N VAL A 80 33.39 -3.09 -1.75
CA VAL A 80 33.34 -4.51 -2.11
C VAL A 80 33.46 -5.36 -0.86
N GLN A 81 32.53 -6.30 -0.66
CA GLN A 81 32.55 -7.22 0.46
C GLN A 81 32.12 -8.62 0.04
N LEU A 82 32.53 -9.64 0.81
CA LEU A 82 31.91 -10.96 0.68
C LEU A 82 30.46 -10.87 1.17
N HIS A 83 29.57 -11.47 0.41
CA HIS A 83 28.16 -11.56 0.76
C HIS A 83 27.70 -13.01 0.60
N GLU A 84 26.97 -13.47 1.61
CA GLU A 84 26.27 -14.73 1.65
C GLU A 84 24.77 -14.42 1.71
N ALA A 85 24.03 -14.92 0.71
CA ALA A 85 22.59 -14.72 0.67
C ALA A 85 21.93 -15.55 1.78
N MET A 86 21.15 -14.90 2.63
CA MET A 86 20.29 -15.56 3.60
C MET A 86 18.86 -15.53 3.07
N PRO A 87 18.40 -16.58 2.35
CA PRO A 87 17.03 -16.64 1.89
C PRO A 87 16.07 -16.72 3.08
N TYR A 88 14.86 -16.22 2.88
CA TYR A 88 13.79 -16.41 3.83
C TYR A 88 13.46 -17.91 3.97
N VAL A 89 13.31 -18.37 5.22
CA VAL A 89 12.92 -19.73 5.55
C VAL A 89 11.66 -19.69 6.40
N PHE A 90 10.61 -20.38 5.96
CA PHE A 90 9.41 -20.54 6.77
C PHE A 90 9.73 -21.46 7.97
N PRO A 91 9.44 -21.08 9.23
CA PRO A 91 9.86 -21.81 10.42
C PRO A 91 9.35 -23.26 10.46
N ALA A 92 10.03 -24.13 11.20
CA ALA A 92 9.61 -25.50 11.43
C ALA A 92 8.21 -25.57 12.09
N GLY A 93 7.48 -26.64 11.77
CA GLY A 93 6.15 -26.90 12.34
C GLY A 93 6.21 -27.29 13.82
N GLY A 94 5.16 -26.93 14.56
CA GLY A 94 4.90 -27.44 15.90
C GLY A 94 4.28 -28.85 15.87
N ASN A 95 3.90 -29.34 17.04
CA ASN A 95 3.42 -30.71 17.23
C ASN A 95 1.92 -30.79 17.59
N GLU A 96 1.27 -29.65 17.84
CA GLU A 96 -0.15 -29.63 18.18
C GLU A 96 -1.01 -29.97 16.96
N LYS A 97 -1.99 -30.86 17.10
CA LYS A 97 -2.89 -31.19 15.99
C LYS A 97 -3.96 -30.12 15.83
N LEU A 98 -4.18 -29.66 14.60
CA LEU A 98 -5.39 -28.90 14.27
C LEU A 98 -6.60 -29.83 14.25
N LYS A 99 -7.65 -29.44 14.96
CA LYS A 99 -8.95 -30.16 14.93
C LYS A 99 -9.83 -29.72 13.76
N SER A 100 -9.60 -28.51 13.27
CA SER A 100 -10.38 -27.87 12.22
C SER A 100 -9.48 -26.95 11.41
N ARG A 101 -9.86 -26.72 10.15
CA ARG A 101 -9.08 -25.91 9.22
C ARG A 101 -8.99 -24.47 9.71
N PRO A 102 -7.84 -23.79 9.55
CA PRO A 102 -7.73 -22.38 9.88
C PRO A 102 -8.58 -21.56 8.91
N VAL A 103 -9.29 -20.58 9.45
CA VAL A 103 -10.11 -19.65 8.65
C VAL A 103 -9.42 -18.31 8.55
N VAL A 104 -9.35 -17.77 7.33
CA VAL A 104 -8.82 -16.43 7.05
C VAL A 104 -9.96 -15.58 6.51
N VAL A 105 -10.18 -14.39 7.08
CA VAL A 105 -11.25 -13.48 6.65
C VAL A 105 -10.63 -12.24 6.02
N GLY A 106 -10.92 -12.02 4.74
CA GLY A 106 -10.43 -10.95 3.89
C GLY A 106 -9.30 -11.40 2.97
N CYS A 107 -9.46 -11.17 1.66
CA CYS A 107 -8.51 -11.50 0.59
C CYS A 107 -7.65 -10.29 0.17
N GLY A 108 -7.41 -9.35 1.10
CA GLY A 108 -6.36 -8.33 0.94
C GLY A 108 -4.95 -8.92 1.07
N PRO A 109 -3.87 -8.13 0.89
CA PRO A 109 -2.51 -8.65 0.95
C PRO A 109 -2.17 -9.43 2.22
N ALA A 110 -2.72 -9.01 3.37
CA ALA A 110 -2.53 -9.71 4.64
C ALA A 110 -3.15 -11.13 4.65
N GLY A 111 -4.44 -11.25 4.34
CA GLY A 111 -5.11 -12.54 4.33
C GLY A 111 -4.64 -13.43 3.19
N LEU A 112 -4.40 -12.86 2.00
CA LEU A 112 -3.91 -13.59 0.83
C LEU A 112 -2.54 -14.23 1.11
N PHE A 113 -1.57 -13.49 1.67
CA PHE A 113 -0.27 -14.07 2.01
C PHE A 113 -0.34 -15.05 3.19
N CYS A 114 -1.22 -14.81 4.17
CA CYS A 114 -1.45 -15.79 5.23
C CYS A 114 -1.96 -17.12 4.65
N ALA A 115 -3.01 -17.06 3.83
CA ALA A 115 -3.59 -18.23 3.17
C ALA A 115 -2.59 -18.91 2.22
N TYR A 116 -1.79 -18.14 1.47
CA TYR A 116 -0.76 -18.67 0.58
C TYR A 116 0.25 -19.55 1.33
N PHE A 117 0.80 -19.06 2.43
CA PHE A 117 1.76 -19.82 3.24
C PHE A 117 1.10 -20.98 3.99
N LEU A 118 -0.12 -20.82 4.49
CA LEU A 118 -0.82 -21.94 5.14
C LEU A 118 -1.13 -23.06 4.12
N ALA A 119 -1.58 -22.71 2.92
CA ALA A 119 -1.86 -23.69 1.86
C ALA A 119 -0.59 -24.40 1.41
N GLU A 120 0.48 -23.67 1.08
CA GLU A 120 1.77 -24.22 0.63
C GLU A 120 2.33 -25.28 1.59
N TYR A 121 2.04 -25.16 2.88
CA TYR A 121 2.53 -26.05 3.93
C TYR A 121 1.47 -27.01 4.49
N GLY A 122 0.37 -27.23 3.77
CA GLY A 122 -0.57 -28.33 4.07
C GLY A 122 -1.58 -28.04 5.19
N TYR A 123 -1.79 -26.77 5.53
CA TYR A 123 -2.80 -26.37 6.53
C TYR A 123 -4.20 -26.21 5.94
N GLN A 124 -4.35 -26.30 4.60
CA GLN A 124 -5.64 -26.27 3.91
C GLN A 124 -6.56 -25.13 4.39
N PRO A 125 -6.14 -23.85 4.36
CA PRO A 125 -6.94 -22.75 4.91
C PRO A 125 -8.28 -22.58 4.17
N VAL A 126 -9.29 -22.07 4.87
CA VAL A 126 -10.54 -21.57 4.26
C VAL A 126 -10.51 -20.05 4.29
N LEU A 127 -10.43 -19.42 3.11
CA LEU A 127 -10.37 -17.97 2.95
C LEU A 127 -11.76 -17.44 2.54
N LEU A 128 -12.33 -16.55 3.36
CA LEU A 128 -13.61 -15.89 3.07
C LEU A 128 -13.37 -14.44 2.62
N GLU A 129 -13.96 -14.05 1.50
CA GLU A 129 -13.92 -12.69 0.97
C GLU A 129 -15.34 -12.22 0.67
N GLN A 130 -15.73 -11.08 1.25
CA GLN A 130 -17.07 -10.55 1.07
C GLN A 130 -17.31 -10.04 -0.36
N GLY A 131 -16.27 -9.60 -1.07
CA GLY A 131 -16.41 -9.15 -2.44
C GLY A 131 -16.13 -10.21 -3.49
N ALA A 132 -16.15 -9.75 -4.73
CA ALA A 132 -16.07 -10.59 -5.91
C ALA A 132 -14.63 -11.06 -6.24
N PRO A 133 -14.47 -12.16 -7.00
CA PRO A 133 -13.21 -12.47 -7.67
C PRO A 133 -12.78 -11.34 -8.62
N VAL A 134 -11.47 -11.20 -8.86
CA VAL A 134 -10.90 -10.00 -9.50
C VAL A 134 -11.47 -9.70 -10.89
N GLU A 135 -11.86 -10.74 -11.63
CA GLU A 135 -12.41 -10.62 -12.98
C GLU A 135 -13.83 -10.02 -12.99
N GLU A 136 -14.66 -10.38 -12.01
CA GLU A 136 -15.99 -9.78 -11.81
C GLU A 136 -15.84 -8.39 -11.18
N ARG A 137 -15.03 -8.30 -10.12
CA ARG A 137 -14.75 -7.05 -9.40
C ARG A 137 -14.28 -5.92 -10.32
N GLN A 138 -13.46 -6.24 -11.31
CA GLN A 138 -13.02 -5.27 -12.32
C GLN A 138 -14.22 -4.63 -13.03
N LYS A 139 -15.19 -5.44 -13.47
CA LYS A 139 -16.37 -4.96 -14.19
C LYS A 139 -17.23 -4.09 -13.27
N ASP A 140 -17.42 -4.52 -12.03
CA ASP A 140 -18.18 -3.77 -11.02
C ASP A 140 -17.57 -2.39 -10.75
N VAL A 141 -16.25 -2.31 -10.62
CA VAL A 141 -15.53 -1.04 -10.38
C VAL A 141 -15.54 -0.14 -11.62
N GLU A 142 -15.32 -0.70 -12.81
CA GLU A 142 -15.36 0.06 -14.06
C GLU A 142 -16.75 0.62 -14.34
N GLU A 143 -17.80 -0.16 -14.08
CA GLU A 143 -19.19 0.28 -14.19
C GLU A 143 -19.50 1.37 -13.17
N PHE A 144 -19.08 1.20 -11.90
CA PHE A 144 -19.22 2.25 -10.89
C PHE A 144 -18.58 3.57 -11.33
N TRP A 145 -17.35 3.53 -11.85
CA TRP A 145 -16.68 4.74 -12.32
C TRP A 145 -17.35 5.37 -13.55
N LYS A 146 -18.04 4.58 -14.36
CA LYS A 146 -18.75 5.05 -15.56
C LYS A 146 -20.13 5.62 -15.25
N THR A 147 -20.89 4.98 -14.37
CA THR A 147 -22.31 5.29 -14.14
C THR A 147 -22.61 5.93 -12.78
N GLY A 148 -21.67 5.84 -11.84
CA GLY A 148 -21.87 6.27 -10.45
C GLY A 148 -22.67 5.27 -9.60
N VAL A 149 -23.07 4.12 -10.15
CA VAL A 149 -23.82 3.09 -9.42
C VAL A 149 -22.84 2.22 -8.64
N LEU A 150 -22.82 2.38 -7.31
CA LEU A 150 -21.95 1.62 -6.42
C LEU A 150 -22.54 0.24 -6.12
N LYS A 151 -21.70 -0.79 -6.16
CA LYS A 151 -21.99 -2.11 -5.58
C LYS A 151 -21.28 -2.22 -4.21
N PRO A 152 -22.00 -2.18 -3.08
CA PRO A 152 -21.37 -2.04 -1.75
C PRO A 152 -20.48 -3.22 -1.34
N ASP A 153 -20.70 -4.41 -1.90
CA ASP A 153 -19.92 -5.62 -1.64
C ASP A 153 -18.76 -5.85 -2.64
N SER A 154 -18.76 -5.18 -3.81
CA SER A 154 -17.72 -5.33 -4.84
C SER A 154 -17.31 -3.96 -5.40
N ASN A 155 -16.20 -3.43 -4.91
CA ASN A 155 -15.75 -2.07 -5.21
C ASN A 155 -14.23 -1.92 -5.00
N VAL A 156 -13.72 -0.69 -5.02
CA VAL A 156 -12.28 -0.40 -4.82
C VAL A 156 -11.75 -0.94 -3.49
N GLN A 157 -12.59 -1.10 -2.46
CA GLN A 157 -12.19 -1.60 -1.14
C GLN A 157 -12.33 -3.12 -1.01
N PHE A 158 -13.41 -3.69 -1.55
CA PHE A 158 -13.82 -5.09 -1.27
C PHE A 158 -13.77 -5.98 -2.51
N GLY A 159 -13.36 -7.23 -2.30
CA GLY A 159 -13.10 -8.24 -3.33
C GLY A 159 -11.63 -8.65 -3.39
N GLU A 160 -11.31 -9.54 -4.33
CA GLU A 160 -10.01 -10.20 -4.42
C GLU A 160 -8.83 -9.20 -4.51
N GLY A 161 -7.83 -9.37 -3.64
CA GLY A 161 -6.69 -8.47 -3.47
C GLY A 161 -6.96 -7.23 -2.59
N GLY A 162 -8.19 -7.06 -2.11
CA GLY A 162 -8.61 -5.96 -1.23
C GLY A 162 -8.34 -4.57 -1.81
N ALA A 163 -8.03 -3.60 -0.95
CA ALA A 163 -7.74 -2.22 -1.38
C ALA A 163 -6.44 -2.07 -2.21
N GLY A 164 -5.60 -3.11 -2.30
CA GLY A 164 -4.36 -3.07 -3.07
C GLY A 164 -4.56 -3.16 -4.58
N THR A 165 -5.64 -3.79 -5.05
CA THR A 165 -5.85 -4.16 -6.46
C THR A 165 -5.91 -2.94 -7.38
N PHE A 166 -6.75 -1.96 -7.06
CA PHE A 166 -6.95 -0.75 -7.87
C PHE A 166 -6.05 0.39 -7.39
N SER A 167 -4.73 0.13 -7.37
CA SER A 167 -3.72 1.09 -6.93
C SER A 167 -2.53 1.12 -7.89
N ASP A 168 -1.61 2.07 -7.71
CA ASP A 168 -0.30 2.04 -8.40
C ASP A 168 0.56 0.82 -7.97
N GLY A 169 0.18 0.11 -6.91
CA GLY A 169 0.89 -1.10 -6.49
C GLY A 169 2.28 -0.85 -5.92
N LYS A 170 2.47 0.28 -5.22
CA LYS A 170 3.74 0.63 -4.56
C LYS A 170 4.09 -0.39 -3.47
N LEU A 171 5.32 -0.91 -3.51
CA LEU A 171 5.77 -1.98 -2.59
C LEU A 171 6.82 -1.53 -1.56
N ASN A 172 7.09 -0.23 -1.48
CA ASN A 172 7.99 0.34 -0.48
C ASN A 172 7.47 0.09 0.94
N THR A 173 8.36 -0.30 1.84
CA THR A 173 8.06 -0.43 3.27
C THR A 173 9.20 0.11 4.11
N LEU A 174 8.87 0.68 5.27
CA LEU A 174 9.84 1.15 6.27
C LEU A 174 10.04 0.12 7.40
N ILE A 175 9.37 -1.03 7.32
CA ILE A 175 9.48 -2.08 8.32
C ILE A 175 10.85 -2.73 8.21
N LYS A 176 11.59 -2.72 9.33
CA LYS A 176 12.83 -3.50 9.47
C LYS A 176 12.47 -4.98 9.44
N ASP A 177 13.17 -5.72 8.59
CA ASP A 177 12.89 -7.13 8.39
C ASP A 177 14.21 -7.91 8.29
N PRO A 178 14.75 -8.38 9.44
CA PRO A 178 16.03 -9.07 9.48
C PRO A 178 15.99 -10.48 8.89
N VAL A 179 14.79 -11.05 8.69
CA VAL A 179 14.64 -12.45 8.24
C VAL A 179 14.21 -12.59 6.78
N GLY A 180 13.94 -11.48 6.07
CA GLY A 180 13.72 -11.48 4.62
C GLY A 180 12.28 -11.72 4.13
N ARG A 181 11.25 -11.58 4.98
CA ARG A 181 9.83 -11.62 4.58
C ARG A 181 9.49 -10.63 3.46
N ASN A 182 9.95 -9.39 3.55
CA ASN A 182 9.68 -8.35 2.55
C ASN A 182 10.24 -8.77 1.19
N ARG A 183 11.45 -9.33 1.17
CA ARG A 183 12.04 -9.87 -0.08
C ARG A 183 11.22 -11.04 -0.60
N LYS A 184 10.80 -11.98 0.26
CA LYS A 184 9.97 -13.11 -0.15
C LYS A 184 8.60 -12.68 -0.69
N VAL A 185 8.00 -11.61 -0.16
CA VAL A 185 6.77 -11.01 -0.71
C VAL A 185 6.97 -10.59 -2.17
N LEU A 186 8.07 -9.89 -2.46
CA LEU A 186 8.39 -9.45 -3.83
C LEU A 186 8.67 -10.65 -4.75
N GLU A 187 9.40 -11.65 -4.26
CA GLU A 187 9.67 -12.89 -5.01
C GLU A 187 8.38 -13.62 -5.35
N ILE A 188 7.45 -13.77 -4.40
CA ILE A 188 6.14 -14.37 -4.66
C ILE A 188 5.36 -13.58 -5.70
N PHE A 189 5.39 -12.23 -5.67
CA PHE A 189 4.76 -11.46 -6.74
C PHE A 189 5.37 -11.74 -8.12
N VAL A 190 6.70 -11.82 -8.22
CA VAL A 190 7.40 -12.17 -9.48
C VAL A 190 7.08 -13.60 -9.93
N GLU A 191 7.09 -14.57 -9.02
CA GLU A 191 6.70 -15.96 -9.25
C GLU A 191 5.25 -16.10 -9.77
N ASN A 192 4.43 -15.07 -9.57
CA ASN A 192 3.03 -15.01 -9.98
C ASN A 192 2.79 -13.98 -11.10
N GLY A 193 3.84 -13.45 -11.74
CA GLY A 193 3.73 -12.66 -12.98
C GLY A 193 4.04 -11.17 -12.85
N ALA A 194 4.51 -10.68 -11.69
CA ALA A 194 4.97 -9.31 -11.58
C ALA A 194 6.33 -9.11 -12.28
N PRO A 195 6.66 -7.88 -12.74
CA PRO A 195 7.93 -7.59 -13.37
C PRO A 195 9.12 -7.85 -12.44
N LYS A 196 10.24 -8.37 -12.97
CA LYS A 196 11.42 -8.71 -12.15
C LYS A 196 12.09 -7.49 -11.52
N ASP A 197 11.88 -6.31 -12.07
CA ASP A 197 12.49 -5.07 -11.59
C ASP A 197 12.04 -4.67 -10.19
N ILE A 198 10.87 -5.13 -9.73
CA ILE A 198 10.37 -4.87 -8.37
C ILE A 198 11.31 -5.41 -7.30
N LEU A 199 12.16 -6.38 -7.65
CA LEU A 199 13.15 -6.99 -6.76
C LEU A 199 14.33 -6.06 -6.45
N TYR A 200 14.62 -5.08 -7.31
CA TYR A 200 15.82 -4.25 -7.17
C TYR A 200 15.60 -2.75 -7.32
N VAL A 201 14.55 -2.29 -8.00
CA VAL A 201 14.26 -0.86 -8.09
C VAL A 201 13.94 -0.33 -6.69
N ASN A 202 14.51 0.81 -6.30
CA ASN A 202 14.38 1.35 -4.94
C ASN A 202 12.97 1.86 -4.59
N LYS A 203 12.13 2.15 -5.59
CA LYS A 203 10.72 2.51 -5.42
C LYS A 203 9.84 1.60 -6.30
N PRO A 204 9.79 0.29 -6.01
CA PRO A 204 9.11 -0.68 -6.86
C PRO A 204 7.60 -0.43 -6.88
N HIS A 205 7.00 -0.70 -8.03
CA HIS A 205 5.56 -0.71 -8.22
C HIS A 205 5.17 -1.75 -9.26
N ILE A 206 3.92 -2.21 -9.21
CA ILE A 206 3.40 -3.20 -10.16
C ILE A 206 2.44 -2.55 -11.16
N GLY A 207 1.59 -1.63 -10.72
CA GLY A 207 0.47 -1.11 -11.51
C GLY A 207 -0.79 -1.97 -11.40
N THR A 208 -1.96 -1.30 -11.44
CA THR A 208 -3.28 -1.94 -11.27
C THR A 208 -3.56 -3.04 -12.29
N ASP A 209 -3.12 -2.85 -13.52
CA ASP A 209 -3.32 -3.76 -14.65
C ASP A 209 -2.63 -5.11 -14.43
N ILE A 210 -1.38 -5.10 -13.97
CA ILE A 210 -0.60 -6.32 -13.72
C ILE A 210 -1.01 -6.98 -12.40
N LEU A 211 -1.31 -6.19 -11.35
CA LEU A 211 -1.69 -6.71 -10.03
C LEU A 211 -2.86 -7.71 -10.10
N ARG A 212 -3.86 -7.44 -10.94
CA ARG A 212 -5.02 -8.33 -11.12
C ARG A 212 -4.61 -9.74 -11.56
N THR A 213 -3.66 -9.82 -12.50
CA THR A 213 -3.12 -11.11 -12.97
C THR A 213 -2.33 -11.81 -11.87
N VAL A 214 -1.51 -11.06 -11.13
CA VAL A 214 -0.68 -11.60 -10.05
C VAL A 214 -1.53 -12.21 -8.94
N ILE A 215 -2.56 -11.50 -8.50
CA ILE A 215 -3.46 -11.96 -7.43
C ILE A 215 -4.21 -13.23 -7.86
N ARG A 216 -4.75 -13.25 -9.09
CA ARG A 216 -5.38 -14.44 -9.66
C ARG A 216 -4.46 -15.65 -9.63
N ASN A 217 -3.21 -15.49 -10.07
CA ASN A 217 -2.24 -16.60 -10.09
C ASN A 217 -1.91 -17.10 -8.67
N MET A 218 -1.90 -16.21 -7.67
CA MET A 218 -1.77 -16.61 -6.27
C MET A 218 -2.99 -17.41 -5.77
N ARG A 219 -4.22 -17.00 -6.14
CA ARG A 219 -5.45 -17.77 -5.86
C ARG A 219 -5.34 -19.19 -6.42
N GLU A 220 -4.94 -19.35 -7.68
CA GLU A 220 -4.82 -20.67 -8.30
C GLU A 220 -3.84 -21.59 -7.54
N LYS A 221 -2.70 -21.04 -7.06
CA LYS A 221 -1.76 -21.81 -6.23
C LYS A 221 -2.37 -22.25 -4.90
N ILE A 222 -3.09 -21.35 -4.21
CA ILE A 222 -3.79 -21.69 -2.95
C ILE A 222 -4.76 -22.86 -3.17
N LEU A 223 -5.54 -22.82 -4.26
CA LEU A 223 -6.48 -23.90 -4.60
C LEU A 223 -5.76 -25.22 -4.89
N VAL A 224 -4.68 -25.20 -5.68
CA VAL A 224 -3.87 -26.39 -6.00
C VAL A 224 -3.26 -27.01 -4.74
N TRP A 225 -2.88 -26.19 -3.75
CA TRP A 225 -2.34 -26.65 -2.47
C TRP A 225 -3.42 -27.04 -1.44
N GLY A 226 -4.68 -27.14 -1.84
CA GLY A 226 -5.78 -27.61 -0.99
C GLY A 226 -6.38 -26.55 -0.07
N GLY A 227 -6.08 -25.27 -0.29
CA GLY A 227 -6.85 -24.17 0.28
C GLY A 227 -8.21 -24.01 -0.41
N GLU A 228 -9.17 -23.41 0.29
CA GLU A 228 -10.46 -23.00 -0.27
C GLU A 228 -10.60 -21.49 -0.24
N ILE A 229 -11.27 -20.94 -1.24
CA ILE A 229 -11.58 -19.51 -1.31
C ILE A 229 -13.06 -19.34 -1.64
N HIS A 230 -13.79 -18.65 -0.76
CA HIS A 230 -15.21 -18.35 -0.92
C HIS A 230 -15.36 -16.84 -1.11
N PHE A 231 -15.68 -16.43 -2.34
CA PHE A 231 -16.02 -15.04 -2.67
C PHE A 231 -17.49 -14.76 -2.38
N HIS A 232 -17.89 -13.49 -2.40
CA HIS A 232 -19.25 -13.08 -2.05
C HIS A 232 -19.69 -13.64 -0.69
N THR A 233 -18.73 -13.80 0.24
CA THR A 233 -18.95 -14.50 1.52
C THR A 233 -18.50 -13.61 2.67
N GLN A 234 -19.45 -13.05 3.38
CA GLN A 234 -19.20 -12.10 4.46
C GLN A 234 -19.25 -12.80 5.82
N MET A 235 -18.19 -12.70 6.62
CA MET A 235 -18.26 -13.09 8.03
C MET A 235 -19.19 -12.11 8.77
N THR A 236 -20.23 -12.64 9.40
CA THR A 236 -21.23 -11.85 10.14
C THR A 236 -21.18 -12.05 11.64
N GLU A 237 -20.52 -13.10 12.14
CA GLU A 237 -20.38 -13.35 13.57
C GLU A 237 -19.13 -14.15 13.93
N VAL A 238 -18.51 -13.84 15.08
CA VAL A 238 -17.50 -14.70 15.72
C VAL A 238 -18.11 -15.47 16.88
N LEU A 239 -17.79 -16.76 16.98
CA LEU A 239 -18.32 -17.66 17.98
C LEU A 239 -17.23 -18.05 18.98
N PHE A 240 -17.56 -17.96 20.27
CA PHE A 240 -16.64 -18.28 21.36
C PHE A 240 -17.11 -19.49 22.16
N THR A 241 -16.16 -20.21 22.76
CA THR A 241 -16.41 -21.08 23.91
C THR A 241 -16.78 -20.22 25.11
N GLU A 242 -17.92 -20.49 25.78
CA GLU A 242 -18.45 -19.63 26.85
C GLU A 242 -17.45 -19.43 28.02
N ASN A 243 -16.79 -20.50 28.47
CA ASN A 243 -15.95 -20.45 29.67
C ASN A 243 -14.52 -19.94 29.42
N THR A 244 -13.95 -20.21 28.25
CA THR A 244 -12.53 -19.92 27.96
C THR A 244 -12.32 -18.74 27.01
N ARG A 245 -13.40 -18.15 26.47
CA ARG A 245 -13.31 -17.04 25.50
C ARG A 245 -12.35 -17.33 24.33
N ARG A 246 -12.35 -18.59 23.86
CA ARG A 246 -11.59 -19.05 22.68
C ARG A 246 -12.50 -19.12 21.47
N ILE A 247 -11.97 -18.86 20.28
CA ILE A 247 -12.66 -19.08 19.01
C ILE A 247 -13.04 -20.56 18.89
N ARG A 248 -14.32 -20.81 18.58
CA ARG A 248 -14.83 -22.15 18.21
C ARG A 248 -15.36 -22.22 16.79
N GLY A 249 -15.60 -21.07 16.16
CA GLY A 249 -16.17 -20.97 14.83
C GLY A 249 -16.52 -19.53 14.47
N ILE A 250 -17.08 -19.37 13.28
CA ILE A 250 -17.68 -18.12 12.80
C ILE A 250 -19.01 -18.43 12.10
N VAL A 251 -19.85 -17.41 11.97
CA VAL A 251 -20.99 -17.43 11.04
C VAL A 251 -20.64 -16.53 9.86
N TYR A 252 -20.88 -17.02 8.65
CA TYR A 252 -20.79 -16.24 7.42
C TYR A 252 -22.12 -16.24 6.68
N GLU A 253 -22.29 -15.25 5.81
CA GLU A 253 -23.40 -15.13 4.87
C GLU A 253 -22.87 -15.22 3.44
N ASP A 254 -23.43 -16.14 2.65
CA ASP A 254 -23.29 -16.16 1.19
C ASP A 254 -24.17 -15.02 0.64
N LEU A 255 -23.55 -13.95 0.16
CA LEU A 255 -24.24 -12.73 -0.27
C LEU A 255 -25.06 -12.93 -1.55
N LEU A 256 -24.79 -13.98 -2.33
CA LEU A 256 -25.55 -14.31 -3.53
C LEU A 256 -26.80 -15.13 -3.17
N LYS A 257 -26.66 -16.12 -2.27
CA LYS A 257 -27.77 -16.97 -1.83
C LYS A 257 -28.61 -16.37 -0.70
N LYS A 258 -28.05 -15.40 0.03
CA LYS A 258 -28.62 -14.83 1.27
C LYS A 258 -28.82 -15.90 2.36
N GLU A 259 -27.90 -16.86 2.43
CA GLU A 259 -27.91 -17.96 3.39
C GLU A 259 -26.78 -17.79 4.40
N LYS A 260 -27.04 -18.17 5.65
CA LYS A 260 -26.06 -18.14 6.74
C LYS A 260 -25.64 -19.53 7.14
N GLU A 261 -24.34 -19.71 7.30
CA GLU A 261 -23.74 -20.99 7.69
C GLU A 261 -22.70 -20.78 8.80
N GLU A 262 -22.54 -21.80 9.63
CA GLU A 262 -21.47 -21.86 10.64
C GLU A 262 -20.32 -22.72 10.12
N ILE A 263 -19.10 -22.21 10.25
CA ILE A 263 -17.87 -23.01 10.07
C ILE A 263 -17.12 -23.10 11.39
N GLN A 264 -16.82 -24.32 11.80
CA GLN A 264 -16.02 -24.59 12.98
C GLN A 264 -14.55 -24.31 12.70
N THR A 265 -13.91 -23.55 13.59
CA THR A 265 -12.48 -23.31 13.56
C THR A 265 -11.97 -22.95 14.95
N GLU A 266 -10.74 -23.35 15.29
CA GLU A 266 -10.05 -22.89 16.50
C GLU A 266 -8.96 -21.86 16.18
N THR A 267 -8.80 -21.49 14.90
CA THR A 267 -7.79 -20.56 14.39
C THR A 267 -8.40 -19.63 13.36
N LEU A 268 -8.73 -18.40 13.78
CA LEU A 268 -9.33 -17.35 12.95
C LEU A 268 -8.33 -16.21 12.74
N VAL A 269 -7.94 -15.98 11.49
CA VAL A 269 -7.15 -14.82 11.07
C VAL A 269 -8.09 -13.74 10.55
N LEU A 270 -8.16 -12.61 11.24
CA LEU A 270 -8.97 -11.45 10.85
C LEU A 270 -8.13 -10.45 10.06
N ALA A 271 -8.25 -10.47 8.73
CA ALA A 271 -7.60 -9.52 7.82
C ALA A 271 -8.62 -8.68 7.01
N PRO A 272 -9.65 -8.07 7.63
CA PRO A 272 -10.81 -7.51 6.93
C PRO A 272 -10.54 -6.19 6.17
N GLY A 273 -9.32 -5.65 6.24
CA GLY A 273 -9.03 -4.28 5.81
C GLY A 273 -9.69 -3.24 6.72
N HIS A 274 -9.40 -1.95 6.50
CA HIS A 274 -9.90 -0.87 7.36
C HIS A 274 -11.25 -0.28 6.90
N SER A 275 -11.81 -0.77 5.80
CA SER A 275 -13.10 -0.34 5.27
C SER A 275 -14.28 -1.21 5.73
N ALA A 276 -14.04 -2.38 6.34
CA ALA A 276 -15.07 -3.31 6.81
C ALA A 276 -15.71 -2.85 8.14
N ARG A 277 -16.41 -1.71 8.09
CA ARG A 277 -16.94 -0.99 9.25
C ARG A 277 -17.95 -1.81 10.06
N GLU A 278 -18.80 -2.57 9.37
CA GLU A 278 -19.78 -3.47 10.02
C GLU A 278 -19.08 -4.61 10.77
N THR A 279 -17.96 -5.13 10.25
CA THR A 279 -17.14 -6.11 10.97
C THR A 279 -16.59 -5.53 12.26
N PHE A 280 -16.11 -4.27 12.25
CA PHE A 280 -15.65 -3.61 13.49
C PHE A 280 -16.80 -3.41 14.50
N ALA A 281 -17.98 -3.01 14.05
CA ALA A 281 -19.16 -2.90 14.91
C ALA A 281 -19.54 -4.25 15.55
N MET A 282 -19.55 -5.32 14.76
CA MET A 282 -19.81 -6.68 15.24
C MET A 282 -18.76 -7.13 16.27
N LEU A 283 -17.47 -6.95 15.97
CA LEU A 283 -16.39 -7.32 16.89
C LEU A 283 -16.48 -6.54 18.21
N PHE A 284 -16.87 -5.27 18.15
CA PHE A 284 -17.09 -4.45 19.34
C PHE A 284 -18.24 -4.99 20.19
N GLY A 285 -19.38 -5.30 19.56
CA GLY A 285 -20.53 -5.93 20.23
C GLY A 285 -20.19 -7.28 20.86
N LYS A 286 -19.26 -8.03 20.25
CA LYS A 286 -18.70 -9.29 20.78
C LYS A 286 -17.59 -9.10 21.81
N LYS A 287 -17.34 -7.87 22.26
CA LYS A 287 -16.33 -7.49 23.25
C LYS A 287 -14.93 -7.97 22.86
N VAL A 288 -14.59 -7.88 21.57
CA VAL A 288 -13.21 -8.02 21.11
C VAL A 288 -12.46 -6.73 21.47
N PRO A 289 -11.32 -6.80 22.17
CA PRO A 289 -10.62 -5.60 22.61
C PRO A 289 -10.16 -4.73 21.43
N MET A 290 -10.59 -3.47 21.46
CA MET A 290 -10.29 -2.49 20.42
C MET A 290 -10.01 -1.13 21.03
N GLU A 291 -9.12 -0.39 20.38
CA GLU A 291 -8.71 0.96 20.77
C GLU A 291 -8.85 1.91 19.59
N ALA A 292 -9.25 3.15 19.86
CA ALA A 292 -9.20 4.21 18.85
C ALA A 292 -7.74 4.48 18.46
N LYS A 293 -7.48 4.69 17.17
CA LYS A 293 -6.14 4.89 16.63
C LYS A 293 -6.10 6.14 15.77
N SER A 294 -5.05 6.94 15.93
CA SER A 294 -4.78 8.08 15.05
C SER A 294 -4.62 7.63 13.59
N PHE A 295 -5.08 8.47 12.68
CA PHE A 295 -4.96 8.30 11.24
C PHE A 295 -4.78 9.68 10.58
N ALA A 296 -4.92 9.77 9.26
CA ALA A 296 -4.86 11.05 8.56
C ALA A 296 -5.99 11.20 7.55
N VAL A 297 -6.43 12.44 7.36
CA VAL A 297 -7.48 12.80 6.41
C VAL A 297 -7.08 14.01 5.60
N GLY A 298 -7.65 14.16 4.41
CA GLY A 298 -7.42 15.36 3.60
C GLY A 298 -8.00 15.21 2.21
N VAL A 299 -7.30 15.75 1.22
CA VAL A 299 -7.76 15.83 -0.18
C VAL A 299 -6.75 15.17 -1.11
N ARG A 300 -7.14 14.82 -2.32
CA ARG A 300 -6.19 14.52 -3.41
C ARG A 300 -5.78 15.80 -4.10
N ALA A 301 -4.48 16.03 -4.26
CA ALA A 301 -3.95 17.11 -5.09
C ALA A 301 -3.45 16.54 -6.42
N GLU A 302 -3.75 17.22 -7.51
CA GLU A 302 -3.24 16.92 -8.86
C GLU A 302 -2.41 18.09 -9.42
N HIS A 303 -1.35 17.70 -10.13
CA HIS A 303 -0.46 18.58 -10.87
C HIS A 303 -0.08 17.92 -12.20
N PRO A 304 0.25 18.65 -13.26
CA PRO A 304 0.83 18.08 -14.47
C PRO A 304 2.07 17.26 -14.10
N GLN A 305 2.17 16.04 -14.62
CA GLN A 305 3.31 15.16 -14.36
C GLN A 305 4.62 15.80 -14.84
N GLU A 306 4.56 16.63 -15.89
CA GLU A 306 5.69 17.41 -16.39
C GLU A 306 6.26 18.39 -15.35
N LEU A 307 5.41 19.06 -14.56
CA LEU A 307 5.85 19.93 -13.46
C LEU A 307 6.70 19.15 -12.46
N ILE A 308 6.22 17.97 -12.08
CA ILE A 308 6.91 17.10 -11.13
C ILE A 308 8.20 16.56 -11.74
N ASN A 309 8.18 16.15 -13.02
CA ASN A 309 9.37 15.71 -13.74
C ASN A 309 10.44 16.79 -13.76
N HIS A 310 10.09 18.01 -14.17
CA HIS A 310 11.02 19.13 -14.19
C HIS A 310 11.55 19.47 -12.79
N SER A 311 10.70 19.43 -11.76
CA SER A 311 11.13 19.62 -10.36
C SER A 311 12.16 18.58 -9.92
N GLN A 312 11.91 17.30 -10.22
CA GLN A 312 12.76 16.19 -9.75
C GLN A 312 13.99 15.94 -10.61
N TYR A 313 13.92 16.22 -11.92
CA TYR A 313 14.94 15.84 -12.91
C TYR A 313 15.58 17.04 -13.64
N GLY A 314 14.97 18.23 -13.59
CA GLY A 314 15.36 19.37 -14.43
C GLY A 314 15.12 19.08 -15.91
N ASP A 315 15.92 19.68 -16.79
CA ASP A 315 15.84 19.51 -18.25
C ASP A 315 16.53 18.24 -18.77
N ALA A 316 16.53 17.17 -17.97
CA ALA A 316 17.19 15.92 -18.34
C ALA A 316 16.55 15.32 -19.62
N LYS A 317 17.36 15.15 -20.67
CA LYS A 317 16.91 14.60 -21.97
C LYS A 317 16.82 13.07 -22.02
N ALA A 318 17.14 12.39 -20.92
CA ALA A 318 17.08 10.94 -20.84
C ALA A 318 15.64 10.46 -20.68
N SER A 319 15.33 9.27 -21.21
CA SER A 319 14.08 8.59 -20.89
C SER A 319 14.12 8.16 -19.42
N LEU A 320 13.33 8.83 -18.58
CA LEU A 320 13.26 8.61 -17.14
C LEU A 320 11.83 8.17 -16.78
N PRO A 321 11.66 7.35 -15.73
CA PRO A 321 10.34 7.03 -15.23
C PRO A 321 9.62 8.30 -14.75
N ALA A 322 8.29 8.27 -14.74
CA ALA A 322 7.49 9.37 -14.17
C ALA A 322 7.94 9.70 -12.75
N ALA A 323 8.24 10.98 -12.52
CA ALA A 323 8.84 11.45 -11.29
C ALA A 323 7.90 11.32 -10.09
N ALA A 324 8.51 11.03 -8.94
CA ALA A 324 7.84 10.74 -7.69
C ALA A 324 8.34 11.68 -6.58
N TYR A 325 7.43 12.27 -5.80
CA TYR A 325 7.77 13.07 -4.63
C TYR A 325 7.30 12.44 -3.29
N LYS A 326 7.86 12.97 -2.20
CA LYS A 326 7.38 12.77 -0.83
C LYS A 326 7.61 14.08 -0.06
N LEU A 327 6.55 14.66 0.46
CA LEU A 327 6.55 15.94 1.15
C LEU A 327 5.97 15.79 2.56
N THR A 328 6.54 16.53 3.50
CA THR A 328 6.12 16.57 4.90
C THR A 328 6.32 17.98 5.44
N ALA A 329 5.36 18.49 6.19
CA ALA A 329 5.40 19.75 6.90
C ALA A 329 4.96 19.50 8.36
N LYS A 330 5.58 20.23 9.29
CA LYS A 330 5.20 20.23 10.70
C LYS A 330 4.69 21.62 11.03
N LEU A 331 3.43 21.71 11.42
CA LEU A 331 2.78 22.96 11.76
C LEU A 331 3.21 23.46 13.15
N PRO A 332 3.00 24.75 13.48
CA PRO A 332 3.37 25.31 14.78
C PRO A 332 2.75 24.60 15.99
N ASP A 333 1.54 24.05 15.84
CA ASP A 333 0.83 23.26 16.86
C ASP A 333 1.37 21.82 16.99
N GLY A 334 2.36 21.45 16.19
CA GLY A 334 2.98 20.12 16.17
C GLY A 334 2.32 19.13 15.21
N ARG A 335 1.18 19.48 14.59
CA ARG A 335 0.44 18.60 13.67
C ARG A 335 1.23 18.40 12.38
N GLY A 336 1.23 17.15 11.89
CA GLY A 336 1.92 16.78 10.66
C GLY A 336 1.00 16.82 9.45
N VAL A 337 1.44 17.50 8.38
CA VAL A 337 0.82 17.47 7.05
C VAL A 337 1.79 16.80 6.09
N TYR A 338 1.34 15.84 5.29
CA TYR A 338 2.23 15.10 4.40
C TYR A 338 1.53 14.59 3.15
N SER A 339 2.33 14.38 2.10
CA SER A 339 1.87 13.68 0.91
C SER A 339 1.82 12.18 1.18
N PHE A 340 0.70 11.53 0.86
CA PHE A 340 0.47 10.11 1.00
C PHE A 340 0.03 9.50 -0.33
N CYS A 341 0.38 8.23 -0.56
CA CYS A 341 0.03 7.48 -1.76
C CYS A 341 0.21 8.28 -3.07
N MET A 342 1.34 8.98 -3.23
CA MET A 342 1.66 9.74 -4.45
C MET A 342 1.80 8.80 -5.66
N CYS A 343 0.99 9.01 -6.69
CA CYS A 343 0.86 8.20 -7.90
C CYS A 343 1.35 9.01 -9.11
N PRO A 344 2.56 8.74 -9.62
CA PRO A 344 3.05 9.36 -10.85
C PRO A 344 2.20 8.93 -12.04
N GLY A 345 1.92 9.87 -12.95
CA GLY A 345 1.16 9.64 -14.18
C GLY A 345 -0.07 8.79 -13.93
N GLY A 346 -0.86 9.19 -12.93
CA GLY A 346 -1.95 8.39 -12.38
C GLY A 346 -3.32 9.04 -12.52
N TYR A 347 -4.26 8.48 -11.77
CA TYR A 347 -5.65 8.92 -11.68
C TYR A 347 -6.07 9.04 -10.22
N VAL A 348 -6.88 10.05 -9.90
CA VAL A 348 -7.72 10.07 -8.70
C VAL A 348 -8.89 9.12 -8.95
N VAL A 349 -9.26 8.28 -7.98
CA VAL A 349 -10.34 7.30 -8.16
C VAL A 349 -11.43 7.51 -7.13
N ASN A 350 -12.69 7.37 -7.56
CA ASN A 350 -13.78 7.21 -6.61
C ASN A 350 -13.61 5.85 -5.91
N ALA A 351 -13.40 5.90 -4.59
CA ALA A 351 -13.04 4.76 -3.76
C ALA A 351 -14.12 4.44 -2.71
N SER A 352 -15.34 4.96 -2.90
CA SER A 352 -16.50 4.68 -2.06
C SER A 352 -16.80 3.19 -1.95
N SER A 353 -17.33 2.82 -0.78
CA SER A 353 -17.80 1.46 -0.48
C SER A 353 -19.12 1.44 0.28
N GLU A 354 -19.74 2.61 0.51
CA GLU A 354 -21.03 2.75 1.20
C GLU A 354 -21.89 3.74 0.38
N GLU A 355 -23.18 3.44 0.23
CA GLU A 355 -24.12 4.33 -0.47
C GLU A 355 -24.32 5.64 0.31
N GLY A 356 -24.34 6.78 -0.38
CA GLY A 356 -24.47 8.10 0.25
C GLY A 356 -23.19 8.61 0.93
N TYR A 357 -22.06 7.93 0.72
CA TYR A 357 -20.73 8.30 1.22
C TYR A 357 -19.74 8.41 0.07
N LEU A 358 -18.88 9.42 0.11
CA LEU A 358 -17.85 9.65 -0.91
C LEU A 358 -16.45 9.63 -0.32
N ALA A 359 -15.59 8.75 -0.83
CA ALA A 359 -14.17 8.75 -0.55
C ALA A 359 -13.37 8.68 -1.86
N VAL A 360 -12.18 9.28 -1.88
CA VAL A 360 -11.24 9.14 -3.00
C VAL A 360 -9.97 8.40 -2.59
N ASN A 361 -9.26 7.88 -3.59
CA ASN A 361 -7.89 7.40 -3.49
C ASN A 361 -7.14 7.72 -4.79
N GLY A 362 -5.98 7.11 -5.02
CA GLY A 362 -5.22 7.26 -6.27
C GLY A 362 -4.65 5.95 -6.77
N MET A 363 -4.53 5.85 -8.09
CA MET A 363 -3.95 4.70 -8.76
C MET A 363 -3.08 5.13 -9.95
N SER A 364 -2.24 4.22 -10.44
CA SER A 364 -1.61 4.30 -11.75
C SER A 364 -1.59 2.92 -12.41
N TYR A 365 -1.60 2.90 -13.74
CA TYR A 365 -1.19 1.72 -14.50
C TYR A 365 0.34 1.55 -14.43
N HIS A 366 0.85 0.38 -14.82
CA HIS A 366 2.29 0.13 -14.83
C HIS A 366 3.08 1.17 -15.67
N ALA A 367 2.50 1.65 -16.77
CA ALA A 367 3.13 2.65 -17.63
C ALA A 367 3.32 4.04 -16.98
N ARG A 368 2.46 4.41 -16.00
CA ARG A 368 2.44 5.74 -15.35
C ARG A 368 2.50 6.91 -16.35
N ASP A 369 1.62 6.86 -17.34
CA ASP A 369 1.61 7.74 -18.52
C ASP A 369 0.37 8.66 -18.60
N SER A 370 -0.45 8.72 -17.54
CA SER A 370 -1.49 9.76 -17.44
C SER A 370 -0.86 11.15 -17.34
N HIS A 371 -1.63 12.18 -17.72
CA HIS A 371 -1.14 13.55 -17.76
C HIS A 371 -0.77 14.11 -16.38
N ASN A 372 -1.45 13.67 -15.32
CA ASN A 372 -1.27 14.21 -13.97
C ASN A 372 -0.49 13.29 -13.04
N ALA A 373 0.34 13.90 -12.20
CA ALA A 373 0.74 13.32 -10.92
C ALA A 373 -0.35 13.62 -9.89
N ASN A 374 -0.65 12.67 -9.00
CA ASN A 374 -1.54 12.96 -7.87
C ASN A 374 -1.02 12.41 -6.55
N SER A 375 -1.35 13.04 -5.43
CA SER A 375 -1.13 12.47 -4.09
C SER A 375 -2.19 12.94 -3.11
N ALA A 376 -2.46 12.16 -2.08
CA ALA A 376 -3.26 12.63 -0.97
C ALA A 376 -2.42 13.61 -0.15
N ILE A 377 -2.95 14.80 0.12
CA ILE A 377 -2.37 15.77 1.04
C ILE A 377 -3.19 15.67 2.31
N VAL A 378 -2.58 15.09 3.35
CA VAL A 378 -3.31 14.65 4.53
C VAL A 378 -2.73 15.22 5.80
N VAL A 379 -3.63 15.46 6.74
CA VAL A 379 -3.38 16.00 8.06
C VAL A 379 -3.63 14.89 9.07
N THR A 380 -2.73 14.74 10.04
CA THR A 380 -2.92 13.77 11.12
C THR A 380 -4.07 14.18 12.03
N VAL A 381 -4.96 13.23 12.34
CA VAL A 381 -6.04 13.35 13.31
C VAL A 381 -5.88 12.33 14.44
N THR A 382 -6.18 12.74 15.66
CA THR A 382 -6.06 11.91 16.88
C THR A 382 -7.44 11.65 17.49
N PRO A 383 -7.56 10.71 18.45
CA PRO A 383 -8.80 10.52 19.20
C PRO A 383 -9.41 11.82 19.77
N ASP A 384 -8.57 12.79 20.15
CA ASP A 384 -9.01 14.10 20.64
C ASP A 384 -9.80 14.92 19.59
N ASP A 385 -9.68 14.60 18.30
CA ASP A 385 -10.42 15.24 17.22
C ASP A 385 -11.82 14.63 16.99
N PHE A 386 -12.18 13.50 17.64
CA PHE A 386 -13.41 12.74 17.32
C PHE A 386 -14.61 13.01 18.23
N GLU A 387 -14.48 13.96 19.16
CA GLU A 387 -15.54 14.36 20.13
C GLU A 387 -16.14 13.18 20.95
N SER A 388 -15.44 12.04 21.02
CA SER A 388 -15.89 10.83 21.70
C SER A 388 -14.73 9.88 22.05
N ASP A 389 -14.78 9.28 23.23
CA ASP A 389 -13.83 8.23 23.67
C ASP A 389 -14.19 6.82 23.15
N HIS A 390 -15.27 6.69 22.37
CA HIS A 390 -15.69 5.39 21.85
C HIS A 390 -14.60 4.80 20.93
N PRO A 391 -14.21 3.51 21.04
CA PRO A 391 -13.14 2.93 20.21
C PRO A 391 -13.37 3.04 18.70
N LEU A 392 -14.63 3.13 18.28
CA LEU A 392 -15.04 3.30 16.88
C LEU A 392 -15.28 4.77 16.47
N ALA A 393 -14.99 5.76 17.32
CA ALA A 393 -15.24 7.18 17.04
C ALA A 393 -14.53 7.65 15.76
N GLY A 394 -13.33 7.15 15.47
CA GLY A 394 -12.63 7.46 14.22
C GLY A 394 -13.36 6.96 12.96
N ILE A 395 -14.13 5.87 13.04
CA ILE A 395 -15.00 5.42 11.93
C ILE A 395 -16.16 6.38 11.73
N ALA A 396 -16.77 6.86 12.83
CA ALA A 396 -17.84 7.86 12.76
C ALA A 396 -17.33 9.14 12.10
N PHE A 397 -16.16 9.64 12.53
CA PHE A 397 -15.51 10.80 11.93
C PHE A 397 -15.24 10.61 10.43
N GLN A 398 -14.78 9.44 9.99
CA GLN A 398 -14.65 9.15 8.56
C GLN A 398 -15.99 9.23 7.82
N ARG A 399 -17.06 8.64 8.37
CA ARG A 399 -18.40 8.65 7.77
C ARG A 399 -18.96 10.06 7.68
N GLU A 400 -18.71 10.92 8.66
CA GLU A 400 -19.11 12.33 8.63
C GLU A 400 -18.48 13.08 7.45
N LEU A 401 -17.15 12.97 7.31
CA LEU A 401 -16.42 13.58 6.20
C LEU A 401 -16.89 13.04 4.84
N GLU A 402 -17.06 11.72 4.73
CA GLU A 402 -17.49 11.07 3.48
C GLU A 402 -18.92 11.46 3.10
N LYS A 403 -19.83 11.64 4.08
CA LYS A 403 -21.20 12.10 3.85
C LYS A 403 -21.24 13.57 3.43
N ALA A 404 -20.41 14.40 4.04
CA ALA A 404 -20.24 15.80 3.66
C ALA A 404 -19.71 15.92 2.21
N ALA A 405 -18.72 15.12 1.85
CA ALA A 405 -18.18 15.06 0.49
C ALA A 405 -19.22 14.57 -0.54
N TYR A 406 -19.99 13.53 -0.21
CA TYR A 406 -21.06 13.04 -1.08
C TYR A 406 -22.11 14.13 -1.35
N LYS A 407 -22.51 14.86 -0.30
CA LYS A 407 -23.46 15.98 -0.42
C LYS A 407 -22.88 17.12 -1.26
N ALA A 408 -21.64 17.53 -1.00
CA ALA A 408 -20.98 18.62 -1.72
C ALA A 408 -20.86 18.32 -3.22
N GLY A 409 -20.49 17.09 -3.56
CA GLY A 409 -20.34 16.63 -4.94
C GLY A 409 -21.62 16.08 -5.59
N LYS A 410 -22.77 16.11 -4.89
CA LYS A 410 -24.05 15.54 -5.36
C LYS A 410 -23.92 14.09 -5.86
N GLY A 411 -23.15 13.28 -5.13
CA GLY A 411 -22.82 11.89 -5.47
C GLY A 411 -21.64 11.71 -6.43
N LYS A 412 -21.06 12.78 -6.97
CA LYS A 412 -19.84 12.78 -7.79
C LYS A 412 -18.64 13.26 -6.97
N ILE A 413 -17.42 13.06 -7.47
CA ILE A 413 -16.20 13.53 -6.81
C ILE A 413 -16.24 15.08 -6.73
N PRO A 414 -16.23 15.70 -5.53
CA PRO A 414 -16.16 17.15 -5.44
C PRO A 414 -14.75 17.63 -5.80
N VAL A 415 -14.64 18.67 -6.62
CA VAL A 415 -13.37 19.19 -7.14
C VAL A 415 -13.31 20.70 -6.97
N GLN A 416 -12.13 21.22 -6.64
CA GLN A 416 -11.90 22.66 -6.50
C GLN A 416 -10.48 23.03 -6.94
N ARG A 417 -10.32 24.21 -7.54
CA ARG A 417 -8.98 24.77 -7.76
C ARG A 417 -8.40 25.26 -6.43
N TYR A 418 -7.09 25.09 -6.25
CA TYR A 418 -6.43 25.44 -4.99
C TYR A 418 -6.59 26.93 -4.64
N GLY A 419 -6.59 27.83 -5.63
CA GLY A 419 -6.81 29.26 -5.40
C GLY A 419 -8.18 29.55 -4.77
N ASP A 420 -9.23 28.85 -5.23
CA ASP A 420 -10.57 29.01 -4.67
C ASP A 420 -10.67 28.38 -3.27
N PHE A 421 -10.07 27.21 -3.07
CA PHE A 421 -9.97 26.59 -1.73
C PHE A 421 -9.23 27.51 -0.75
N TYR A 422 -8.11 28.09 -1.17
CA TYR A 422 -7.34 29.05 -0.39
C TYR A 422 -8.19 30.25 0.01
N ARG A 423 -8.98 30.80 -0.92
CA ARG A 423 -9.91 31.90 -0.63
C ARG A 423 -11.02 31.49 0.32
N SER A 424 -11.63 30.32 0.13
CA SER A 424 -12.67 29.79 1.04
C SER A 424 -12.16 29.63 2.48
N VAL A 425 -10.91 29.19 2.64
CA VAL A 425 -10.31 28.94 3.96
C VAL A 425 -9.78 30.22 4.62
N THR A 426 -9.16 31.12 3.86
CA THR A 426 -8.41 32.27 4.41
C THR A 426 -9.09 33.63 4.22
N GLY A 427 -10.09 33.71 3.33
CA GLY A 427 -10.69 34.97 2.89
C GLY A 427 -9.79 35.84 1.99
N LYS A 428 -8.64 35.33 1.54
CA LYS A 428 -7.66 36.07 0.73
C LYS A 428 -7.52 35.46 -0.66
N GLU A 429 -7.17 36.27 -1.65
CA GLU A 429 -6.83 35.76 -2.98
C GLU A 429 -5.42 35.15 -2.99
N LYS A 430 -5.26 34.04 -3.72
CA LYS A 430 -3.94 33.41 -3.90
C LYS A 430 -3.22 34.06 -5.08
N GLU A 431 -2.16 34.80 -4.78
CA GLU A 431 -1.31 35.42 -5.81
C GLU A 431 -0.48 34.38 -6.56
N LYS A 432 -0.25 34.63 -7.86
CA LYS A 432 0.72 33.88 -8.69
C LYS A 432 2.10 34.50 -8.52
N THR A 433 3.14 33.67 -8.42
CA THR A 433 4.52 34.19 -8.49
C THR A 433 4.99 34.29 -9.94
N GLU A 434 5.92 35.21 -10.25
CA GLU A 434 6.39 35.45 -11.62
C GLU A 434 6.93 34.21 -12.34
N ALA A 435 7.58 33.29 -11.64
CA ALA A 435 8.05 32.04 -12.25
C ALA A 435 7.10 30.84 -12.05
N GLU A 436 5.82 31.12 -11.83
CA GLU A 436 4.72 30.17 -12.03
C GLU A 436 3.84 30.57 -13.23
N VAL A 437 4.15 31.67 -13.93
CA VAL A 437 3.39 32.17 -15.10
C VAL A 437 3.32 31.16 -16.25
N TRP A 438 4.27 30.23 -16.35
CA TRP A 438 4.27 29.15 -17.33
C TRP A 438 3.13 28.13 -17.12
N TYR A 439 2.54 28.07 -15.93
CA TYR A 439 1.49 27.12 -15.60
C TYR A 439 0.11 27.60 -16.07
N GLN A 440 -0.43 26.94 -17.09
CA GLN A 440 -1.69 27.33 -17.73
C GLN A 440 -2.94 26.64 -17.16
N GLY A 441 -2.78 25.79 -16.13
CA GLY A 441 -3.85 24.92 -15.66
C GLY A 441 -3.80 23.53 -16.30
N HIS A 442 -4.66 22.65 -15.83
CA HIS A 442 -4.82 21.29 -16.35
C HIS A 442 -6.20 20.75 -16.01
N GLU A 443 -6.62 19.69 -16.69
CA GLU A 443 -7.88 19.00 -16.39
C GLU A 443 -7.67 17.88 -15.36
N PRO A 444 -8.67 17.56 -14.52
CA PRO A 444 -8.59 16.43 -13.60
C PRO A 444 -8.39 15.10 -14.36
N CYS A 445 -7.48 14.25 -13.87
CA CYS A 445 -7.32 12.89 -14.35
C CYS A 445 -7.94 11.95 -13.33
N MET A 446 -9.17 11.50 -13.60
CA MET A 446 -9.91 10.70 -12.62
C MET A 446 -10.69 9.53 -13.19
N LYS A 447 -11.07 8.61 -12.30
CA LYS A 447 -12.05 7.55 -12.54
C LYS A 447 -13.28 7.78 -11.67
N GLY A 448 -14.42 8.04 -12.32
CA GLY A 448 -15.62 8.58 -11.70
C GLY A 448 -15.96 9.96 -12.27
N ALA A 449 -17.24 10.31 -12.27
CA ALA A 449 -17.67 11.67 -12.57
C ALA A 449 -17.30 12.64 -11.43
N TYR A 450 -17.16 13.92 -11.75
CA TYR A 450 -16.92 14.99 -10.78
C TYR A 450 -17.92 16.13 -10.86
N GLU A 451 -17.91 16.94 -9.81
CA GLU A 451 -18.65 18.19 -9.67
C GLU A 451 -17.71 19.25 -9.09
N GLU A 452 -17.64 20.42 -9.72
CA GLU A 452 -16.90 21.56 -9.15
C GLU A 452 -17.70 22.16 -7.97
N THR A 453 -17.08 22.24 -6.80
CA THR A 453 -17.74 22.67 -5.56
C THR A 453 -16.72 23.10 -4.51
N ASP A 454 -17.18 23.73 -3.42
CA ASP A 454 -16.31 24.12 -2.33
C ASP A 454 -15.93 22.93 -1.44
N LEU A 455 -14.63 22.69 -1.26
CA LEU A 455 -14.13 21.60 -0.41
C LEU A 455 -13.95 22.04 1.05
N ALA A 456 -13.87 23.34 1.33
CA ALA A 456 -13.60 23.83 2.68
C ALA A 456 -14.69 23.40 3.68
N GLY A 457 -15.95 23.36 3.24
CA GLY A 457 -17.08 22.91 4.05
C GLY A 457 -17.16 21.40 4.35
N ILE A 458 -16.27 20.58 3.77
CA ILE A 458 -16.23 19.14 4.05
C ILE A 458 -15.51 18.84 5.38
N PHE A 459 -14.53 19.67 5.74
CA PHE A 459 -13.65 19.42 6.87
C PHE A 459 -13.90 20.40 8.02
N PRO A 460 -13.61 20.00 9.28
CA PRO A 460 -13.42 20.95 10.36
C PRO A 460 -12.41 22.05 9.97
N ALA A 461 -12.68 23.30 10.35
CA ALA A 461 -11.88 24.46 9.94
C ALA A 461 -10.37 24.32 10.23
N LYS A 462 -10.02 23.66 11.35
CA LYS A 462 -8.63 23.38 11.72
C LYS A 462 -7.91 22.50 10.69
N ILE A 463 -8.60 21.53 10.10
CA ILE A 463 -8.05 20.65 9.07
C ILE A 463 -7.89 21.41 7.75
N SER A 464 -8.89 22.20 7.35
CA SER A 464 -8.81 23.02 6.14
C SER A 464 -7.65 24.03 6.22
N SER A 465 -7.48 24.70 7.37
CA SER A 465 -6.34 25.59 7.62
C SER A 465 -5.00 24.85 7.54
N ALA A 466 -4.90 23.68 8.17
CA ALA A 466 -3.70 22.85 8.14
C ALA A 466 -3.33 22.41 6.72
N LEU A 467 -4.31 22.08 5.88
CA LEU A 467 -4.11 21.74 4.47
C LEU A 467 -3.51 22.92 3.69
N VAL A 468 -4.03 24.13 3.89
CA VAL A 468 -3.46 25.35 3.29
C VAL A 468 -2.01 25.55 3.72
N ASP A 469 -1.73 25.51 5.03
CA ASP A 469 -0.36 25.70 5.54
C ASP A 469 0.62 24.65 4.99
N GLY A 470 0.16 23.39 4.89
CA GLY A 470 0.94 22.31 4.30
C GLY A 470 1.22 22.50 2.80
N MET A 471 0.20 22.90 2.03
CA MET A 471 0.35 23.19 0.60
C MET A 471 1.34 24.34 0.35
N GLU A 472 1.25 25.41 1.14
CA GLU A 472 2.18 26.55 1.04
C GLU A 472 3.62 26.17 1.44
N ASP A 473 3.80 25.31 2.44
CA ASP A 473 5.12 24.77 2.77
C ASP A 473 5.67 23.86 1.65
N PHE A 474 4.81 23.08 1.02
CA PHE A 474 5.17 22.22 -0.11
C PHE A 474 5.58 23.02 -1.34
N ASN A 475 5.00 24.20 -1.57
CA ASN A 475 5.39 25.09 -2.67
C ASN A 475 6.85 25.56 -2.57
N LYS A 476 7.39 25.67 -1.35
CA LYS A 476 8.80 26.02 -1.12
C LYS A 476 9.75 24.87 -1.53
N LYS A 477 9.26 23.63 -1.55
CA LYS A 477 10.02 22.42 -1.88
C LYS A 477 9.86 22.03 -3.35
N ILE A 478 8.65 22.17 -3.88
CA ILE A 478 8.31 21.96 -5.27
C ILE A 478 7.59 23.21 -5.74
N ARG A 479 8.28 24.05 -6.51
CA ARG A 479 7.70 25.30 -7.01
C ARG A 479 6.49 25.01 -7.91
N GLY A 480 5.39 25.74 -7.71
CA GLY A 480 4.12 25.55 -8.41
C GLY A 480 3.20 24.49 -7.77
N PHE A 481 3.60 23.86 -6.66
CA PHE A 481 2.74 22.90 -5.96
C PHE A 481 1.44 23.54 -5.44
N SER A 482 1.52 24.77 -4.91
CA SER A 482 0.36 25.53 -4.43
C SER A 482 -0.10 26.60 -5.43
N HIS A 483 0.11 26.36 -6.72
CA HIS A 483 -0.38 27.24 -7.77
C HIS A 483 -1.92 27.37 -7.72
N PRO A 484 -2.52 28.55 -7.96
CA PRO A 484 -3.98 28.72 -7.92
C PRO A 484 -4.77 27.73 -8.77
N LEU A 485 -4.19 27.27 -9.89
CA LEU A 485 -4.82 26.33 -10.82
C LEU A 485 -4.50 24.85 -10.53
N SER A 486 -3.77 24.53 -9.46
CA SER A 486 -3.65 23.14 -8.96
C SER A 486 -5.03 22.62 -8.56
N ILE A 487 -5.27 21.32 -8.73
CA ILE A 487 -6.58 20.71 -8.48
C ILE A 487 -6.57 20.02 -7.13
N LEU A 488 -7.62 20.23 -6.33
CA LEU A 488 -7.94 19.47 -5.15
C LEU A 488 -9.24 18.69 -5.39
N SER A 489 -9.29 17.44 -4.93
CA SER A 489 -10.39 16.52 -5.20
C SER A 489 -10.75 15.68 -3.98
N GLY A 490 -12.05 15.54 -3.73
CA GLY A 490 -12.64 14.56 -2.83
C GLY A 490 -12.21 14.66 -1.37
N VAL A 491 -12.50 13.59 -0.62
CA VAL A 491 -11.94 13.36 0.70
C VAL A 491 -11.17 12.04 0.74
N GLU A 492 -9.90 12.13 1.10
CA GLU A 492 -9.07 10.97 1.41
C GLU A 492 -9.21 10.68 2.92
N SER A 493 -10.27 9.97 3.31
CA SER A 493 -10.61 9.67 4.71
C SER A 493 -9.96 8.39 5.24
N ARG A 494 -9.49 7.51 4.35
CA ARG A 494 -9.14 6.11 4.67
C ARG A 494 -7.66 5.80 4.44
N THR A 495 -6.77 6.59 5.05
CA THR A 495 -5.31 6.44 4.88
C THR A 495 -4.68 5.30 5.68
N SER A 496 -5.30 4.94 6.81
CA SER A 496 -4.96 3.77 7.63
C SER A 496 -6.13 3.47 8.57
N SER A 497 -6.09 2.33 9.28
CA SER A 497 -7.19 2.01 10.19
C SER A 497 -7.36 3.02 11.32
N PRO A 498 -8.61 3.49 11.56
CA PRO A 498 -8.97 4.31 12.72
C PRO A 498 -9.10 3.47 14.01
N VAL A 499 -8.94 2.15 13.92
CA VAL A 499 -9.10 1.21 15.03
C VAL A 499 -7.88 0.29 15.12
N ARG A 500 -7.48 -0.02 16.35
CA ARG A 500 -6.55 -1.10 16.68
C ARG A 500 -7.34 -2.27 17.23
N ILE A 501 -7.29 -3.44 16.60
CA ILE A 501 -7.78 -4.68 17.22
C ILE A 501 -6.61 -5.26 18.01
N VAL A 502 -6.73 -5.32 19.34
CA VAL A 502 -5.59 -5.59 20.21
C VAL A 502 -5.16 -7.06 20.11
N ARG A 503 -3.86 -7.27 19.87
CA ARG A 503 -3.17 -8.57 19.91
C ARG A 503 -1.81 -8.43 20.60
N ASP A 504 -1.31 -9.52 21.15
CA ASP A 504 0.04 -9.59 21.72
C ASP A 504 1.11 -9.50 20.63
N ASN A 505 2.23 -8.81 20.90
CA ASN A 505 3.27 -8.56 19.90
C ASN A 505 4.17 -9.78 19.62
N HIS A 506 4.16 -10.80 20.50
CA HIS A 506 4.99 -11.98 20.38
C HIS A 506 4.23 -13.18 19.82
N SER A 507 3.02 -13.45 20.31
CA SER A 507 2.14 -14.51 19.82
C SER A 507 1.34 -14.09 18.59
N LEU A 508 1.11 -12.78 18.42
CA LEU A 508 0.20 -12.19 17.41
C LEU A 508 -1.27 -12.57 17.59
N GLU A 509 -1.61 -13.16 18.73
CA GLU A 509 -2.95 -13.59 19.12
C GLU A 509 -3.61 -12.50 19.98
N SER A 510 -4.92 -12.34 19.85
CA SER A 510 -5.70 -11.54 20.81
C SER A 510 -5.72 -12.24 22.17
N VAL A 511 -6.18 -11.53 23.21
CA VAL A 511 -6.53 -12.16 24.49
C VAL A 511 -7.67 -13.19 24.36
N ILE A 512 -8.39 -13.15 23.24
CA ILE A 512 -9.32 -14.19 22.80
C ILE A 512 -8.50 -15.27 22.09
N GLY A 513 -8.39 -16.44 22.71
CA GLY A 513 -7.58 -17.54 22.14
C GLY A 513 -8.12 -18.00 20.78
N GLY A 514 -7.23 -18.25 19.82
CA GLY A 514 -7.52 -18.60 18.44
C GLY A 514 -7.77 -17.41 17.53
N LEU A 515 -7.81 -16.18 18.03
CA LEU A 515 -8.07 -14.98 17.23
C LEU A 515 -6.76 -14.25 16.87
N TYR A 516 -6.50 -14.06 15.59
CA TYR A 516 -5.31 -13.39 15.06
C TYR A 516 -5.69 -12.14 14.24
N PRO A 517 -5.81 -10.96 14.87
CA PRO A 517 -5.99 -9.72 14.13
C PRO A 517 -4.80 -9.44 13.22
N CYS A 518 -5.03 -9.09 11.96
CA CYS A 518 -4.01 -9.05 10.92
C CYS A 518 -4.12 -7.82 10.01
N GLY A 519 -2.97 -7.34 9.55
CA GLY A 519 -2.88 -6.37 8.47
C GLY A 519 -3.38 -4.97 8.85
N GLU A 520 -3.76 -4.21 7.83
CA GLU A 520 -4.08 -2.78 7.99
C GLU A 520 -5.36 -2.55 8.78
N GLY A 521 -6.39 -3.38 8.58
CA GLY A 521 -7.66 -3.29 9.32
C GLY A 521 -7.49 -3.42 10.83
N ALA A 522 -6.64 -4.35 11.28
CA ALA A 522 -6.25 -4.49 12.68
C ALA A 522 -5.27 -3.40 13.15
N GLY A 523 -4.77 -2.57 12.23
CA GLY A 523 -3.86 -1.45 12.45
C GLY A 523 -2.37 -1.80 12.35
N TYR A 524 -1.98 -3.05 12.06
CA TYR A 524 -0.57 -3.53 12.17
C TYR A 524 0.24 -3.37 10.88
N ALA A 525 -0.37 -2.82 9.83
CA ALA A 525 0.26 -2.52 8.55
C ALA A 525 -0.26 -1.18 7.99
N GLY A 526 0.35 -0.68 6.92
CA GLY A 526 -0.04 0.58 6.26
C GLY A 526 0.30 0.61 4.77
N GLY A 527 0.21 -0.55 4.12
CA GLY A 527 0.54 -0.74 2.70
C GLY A 527 0.73 -2.21 2.34
N ILE A 528 0.75 -2.50 1.03
CA ILE A 528 0.73 -3.87 0.46
C ILE A 528 1.79 -4.77 1.09
N THR A 529 3.08 -4.39 1.00
CA THR A 529 4.18 -5.22 1.49
C THR A 529 4.14 -5.42 3.01
N SER A 530 3.80 -4.37 3.76
CA SER A 530 3.67 -4.48 5.22
C SER A 530 2.52 -5.39 5.65
N ALA A 531 1.39 -5.35 4.93
CA ALA A 531 0.23 -6.18 5.20
C ALA A 531 0.53 -7.64 4.85
N ALA A 532 1.14 -7.89 3.69
CA ALA A 532 1.61 -9.21 3.28
C ALA A 532 2.60 -9.80 4.30
N ALA A 533 3.60 -9.02 4.73
CA ALA A 533 4.55 -9.46 5.74
C ALA A 533 3.89 -9.76 7.10
N ASP A 534 2.83 -9.04 7.48
CA ASP A 534 2.05 -9.35 8.68
C ASP A 534 1.26 -10.66 8.54
N GLY A 535 0.69 -10.92 7.35
CA GLY A 535 0.07 -12.20 7.01
C GLY A 535 1.03 -13.37 7.12
N ILE A 536 2.25 -13.23 6.58
CA ILE A 536 3.31 -14.23 6.71
C ILE A 536 3.63 -14.47 8.18
N LYS A 537 3.81 -13.43 8.99
CA LYS A 537 4.10 -13.58 10.43
C LYS A 537 3.03 -14.36 11.17
N ILE A 538 1.76 -14.17 10.85
CA ILE A 538 0.68 -14.94 11.48
C ILE A 538 0.72 -16.40 11.02
N ALA A 539 0.92 -16.66 9.72
CA ALA A 539 1.10 -18.02 9.22
C ALA A 539 2.28 -18.73 9.91
N GLU A 540 3.39 -18.02 10.16
CA GLU A 540 4.53 -18.55 10.92
C GLU A 540 4.13 -18.94 12.35
N LYS A 541 3.34 -18.10 13.04
CA LYS A 541 2.90 -18.38 14.41
C LYS A 541 1.96 -19.57 14.49
N ILE A 542 1.05 -19.69 13.53
CA ILE A 542 0.18 -20.85 13.38
C ILE A 542 1.03 -22.10 13.13
N ARG A 543 1.99 -22.04 12.20
CA ARG A 543 2.89 -23.16 11.90
C ARG A 543 3.75 -23.58 13.08
N GLN A 544 4.35 -22.64 13.80
CA GLN A 544 5.19 -22.92 14.97
C GLN A 544 4.43 -23.66 16.07
N LYS A 545 3.10 -23.49 16.12
CA LYS A 545 2.25 -24.13 17.11
C LYS A 545 1.73 -25.49 16.62
N TYR A 546 1.19 -25.53 15.41
CA TYR A 546 0.45 -26.69 14.92
C TYR A 546 1.18 -27.48 13.84
N ALA A 547 0.99 -28.80 13.86
CA ALA A 547 1.32 -29.68 12.74
C ALA A 547 0.30 -29.48 11.59
N PRO A 548 0.72 -29.59 10.32
CA PRO A 548 -0.20 -29.58 9.18
C PRO A 548 -1.11 -30.82 9.18
N PHE A 549 -2.14 -30.83 8.33
CA PHE A 549 -3.04 -31.99 8.20
C PHE A 549 -2.40 -33.17 7.45
N LEU A 550 -1.30 -32.91 6.74
CA LEU A 550 -0.55 -33.88 5.94
C LEU A 550 0.45 -34.70 6.76
#